data_AF-X0S8J1-F1
#
_entry.id   AF-X0S8J1-F1
#
_cell.length_a   1.000
_cell.length_b   1.000
_cell.length_c   1.000
_cell.angle_alpha   90.00
_cell.angle_beta   90.00
_cell.angle_gamma   90.00
#
_symmetry.space_group_name_H-M   'P 1'
#
loop_
_entity.id
_entity.type
_entity.pdbx_description
1 polymer ?
#
loop_
_entity_poly.entity_id
_entity_poly.type
_entity_poly.pdbx_seq_one_letter_code
_entity_poly.pdbx_strand_id
1 'polypeptide(L)'
;VKTLPLSDRCRDWLETHVTPDRQLSDRDGPLFLNPESETGWWSETALRRVWNFACKRAGITPVGVYEGCKHSSATYLKELGADDRLLAAIMGHSDPRSVEKYAKIQGTAIRSALAKLEPK
;
A
#
# COMPACT_ATOMS: atom_id res chain seq x y z
N VAL A 1 14.60 -3.66 14.55
CA VAL A 1 13.21 -3.96 14.11
C VAL A 1 12.75 -2.81 13.24
N LYS A 2 12.26 -3.06 12.02
CA LYS A 2 11.66 -2.00 11.20
C LYS A 2 10.26 -1.73 11.76
N THR A 3 9.95 -0.48 12.06
CA THR A 3 8.62 -0.04 12.51
C THR A 3 8.01 0.84 11.42
N LEU A 4 6.72 0.67 11.15
CA LEU A 4 5.97 1.50 10.23
C LEU A 4 4.82 2.16 11.01
N PRO A 5 4.71 3.50 11.00
CA PRO A 5 3.59 4.17 11.64
C PRO A 5 2.29 3.83 10.88
N LEU A 6 1.22 3.58 11.63
CA LEU A 6 -0.12 3.38 11.09
C LEU A 6 -0.96 4.64 11.31
N SER A 7 -1.82 4.96 10.35
CA SER A 7 -2.86 5.96 10.57
C SER A 7 -3.92 5.44 11.55
N ASP A 8 -4.64 6.35 12.21
CA ASP A 8 -5.71 5.98 13.15
C ASP A 8 -6.76 5.10 12.46
N ARG A 9 -7.18 5.46 11.25
CA ARG A 9 -8.09 4.63 10.45
C ARG A 9 -7.58 3.20 10.23
N CYS A 10 -6.28 3.02 10.00
CA CYS A 10 -5.70 1.69 9.80
C CYS A 10 -5.64 0.92 11.13
N ARG A 11 -5.28 1.60 12.22
CA ARG A 11 -5.33 1.05 13.58
C ARG A 11 -6.75 0.59 13.94
N ASP A 12 -7.75 1.46 13.79
CA ASP A 12 -9.16 1.16 14.11
C ASP A 12 -9.66 -0.05 13.31
N TRP A 13 -9.29 -0.12 12.03
CA TRP A 13 -9.62 -1.25 11.17
C TRP A 13 -8.96 -2.55 11.68
N LEU A 14 -7.67 -2.51 12.07
CA LEU A 14 -6.98 -3.66 12.64
C LEU A 14 -7.62 -4.09 13.96
N GLU A 15 -7.95 -3.17 14.85
CA GLU A 15 -8.59 -3.49 16.13
C GLU A 15 -9.98 -4.12 15.93
N THR A 16 -10.71 -3.69 14.91
CA THR A 16 -12.03 -4.22 14.56
C THR A 16 -11.96 -5.62 13.94
N HIS A 17 -10.95 -5.88 13.09
CA HIS A 17 -10.93 -7.05 12.22
C HIS A 17 -9.83 -8.09 12.56
N VAL A 18 -8.86 -7.72 13.38
CA VAL A 18 -7.77 -8.58 13.86
C VAL A 18 -7.91 -8.69 15.37
N THR A 19 -8.40 -9.83 15.86
CA THR A 19 -8.63 -10.02 17.29
C THR A 19 -7.32 -9.94 18.10
N PRO A 20 -7.24 -9.13 19.17
CA PRO A 20 -6.03 -8.98 19.99
C PRO A 20 -5.50 -10.29 20.59
N ASP A 21 -6.41 -11.22 20.94
CA ASP A 21 -6.05 -12.53 21.49
C ASP A 21 -5.13 -13.33 20.56
N ARG A 22 -5.18 -13.07 19.24
CA ARG A 22 -4.32 -13.73 18.24
C ARG A 22 -2.99 -13.02 18.01
N GLN A 23 -2.91 -11.70 18.24
CA GLN A 23 -1.63 -10.97 18.17
C GLN A 23 -0.64 -11.40 19.26
N LEU A 24 -1.16 -11.92 20.37
CA LEU A 24 -0.37 -12.22 21.58
C LEU A 24 -0.17 -13.72 21.80
N SER A 25 -0.97 -14.61 21.21
CA SER A 25 -0.91 -16.05 21.46
C SER A 25 0.22 -16.77 20.72
N ASP A 26 0.61 -16.28 19.53
CA ASP A 26 1.71 -16.84 18.75
C ASP A 26 2.51 -15.70 18.11
N ARG A 27 3.65 -15.38 18.73
CA ARG A 27 4.52 -14.27 18.27
C ARG A 27 5.13 -14.54 16.90
N ASP A 28 5.25 -15.80 16.52
CA ASP A 28 5.91 -16.25 15.28
C ASP A 28 4.87 -16.62 14.19
N GLY A 29 3.58 -16.61 14.53
CA GLY A 29 2.47 -16.86 13.62
C GLY A 29 2.12 -15.66 12.71
N PRO A 30 1.33 -15.89 11.64
CA PRO A 30 0.91 -14.82 10.75
C PRO A 30 -0.16 -13.92 11.40
N LEU A 31 0.03 -12.60 11.29
CA LEU A 31 -0.95 -11.61 11.77
C LEU A 31 -2.32 -11.76 11.08
N PHE A 32 -2.33 -12.08 9.79
CA PHE A 32 -3.54 -12.32 9.01
C PHE A 32 -3.60 -13.79 8.60
N LEU A 33 -4.60 -14.51 9.13
CA LEU A 33 -4.80 -15.91 8.78
C LEU A 33 -5.50 -16.04 7.43
N ASN A 34 -5.01 -16.96 6.62
CA ASN A 34 -5.73 -17.47 5.47
C ASN A 34 -6.69 -18.56 5.93
N PRO A 35 -8.03 -18.33 5.89
CA PRO A 35 -9.00 -19.33 6.35
C PRO A 35 -9.02 -20.59 5.47
N GLU A 36 -8.45 -20.53 4.26
CA GLU A 36 -8.36 -21.67 3.35
C GLU A 36 -7.02 -22.43 3.45
N SER A 37 -6.14 -22.03 4.37
CA SER A 37 -4.85 -22.69 4.59
C SER A 37 -4.83 -23.42 5.92
N GLU A 38 -4.46 -24.70 5.92
CA GLU A 38 -4.25 -25.48 7.14
C GLU A 38 -3.19 -24.86 8.06
N THR A 39 -2.15 -24.24 7.48
CA THR A 39 -1.09 -23.56 8.23
C THR A 39 -1.44 -22.12 8.59
N GLY A 40 -2.56 -21.59 8.07
CA GLY A 40 -2.96 -20.19 8.22
C GLY A 40 -2.13 -19.20 7.39
N TRP A 41 -1.03 -19.62 6.75
CA TRP A 41 -0.19 -18.73 5.95
C TRP A 41 -0.81 -18.41 4.58
N TRP A 42 -0.55 -17.19 4.09
CA TRP A 42 -0.90 -16.77 2.75
C TRP A 42 0.19 -17.15 1.75
N SER A 43 -0.17 -17.84 0.68
CA SER A 43 0.67 -17.94 -0.51
C SER A 43 0.43 -16.74 -1.43
N GLU A 44 1.41 -16.43 -2.29
CA GLU A 44 1.28 -15.34 -3.28
C GLU A 44 0.05 -15.55 -4.18
N THR A 45 -0.21 -16.78 -4.60
CA THR A 45 -1.36 -17.13 -5.44
C THR A 45 -2.68 -16.92 -4.71
N ALA A 46 -2.79 -17.32 -3.44
CA ALA A 46 -3.99 -17.12 -2.64
C ALA A 46 -4.28 -15.63 -2.44
N LEU A 47 -3.25 -14.85 -2.10
CA LEU A 47 -3.36 -13.40 -1.92
C LEU A 47 -3.79 -12.71 -3.22
N ARG A 48 -3.17 -13.07 -4.36
CA ARG A 48 -3.52 -12.53 -5.68
C ARG A 48 -4.97 -12.83 -6.06
N ARG A 49 -5.48 -14.02 -5.75
CA ARG A 49 -6.88 -14.39 -6.04
C ARG A 49 -7.86 -13.52 -5.25
N VAL A 50 -7.64 -13.34 -3.96
CA VAL A 50 -8.49 -12.49 -3.10
C VAL A 50 -8.42 -11.04 -3.54
N TRP A 51 -7.23 -10.54 -3.88
CA TRP A 51 -7.04 -9.20 -4.40
C TRP A 51 -7.79 -8.95 -5.71
N ASN A 52 -7.67 -9.85 -6.69
CA ASN A 52 -8.37 -9.72 -7.97
C ASN A 52 -9.89 -9.73 -7.78
N PHE A 53 -10.39 -10.52 -6.83
CA PHE A 53 -11.81 -10.50 -6.45
C PHE A 53 -12.22 -9.16 -5.83
N ALA A 54 -11.38 -8.58 -4.96
CA ALA A 54 -11.60 -7.24 -4.41
C ALA A 54 -11.61 -6.16 -5.49
N CYS A 55 -10.67 -6.19 -6.44
CA CYS A 55 -10.65 -5.30 -7.60
C CYS A 55 -11.96 -5.40 -8.40
N LYS A 56 -12.41 -6.62 -8.71
CA LYS A 56 -13.66 -6.85 -9.44
C LYS A 56 -14.88 -6.30 -8.69
N ARG A 57 -14.95 -6.51 -7.36
CA ARG A 57 -16.02 -5.96 -6.52
C ARG A 57 -16.02 -4.44 -6.45
N ALA A 58 -14.84 -3.83 -6.52
CA ALA A 58 -14.69 -2.38 -6.60
C ALA A 58 -14.93 -1.82 -8.02
N GLY A 59 -15.22 -2.66 -9.02
CA GLY A 59 -15.45 -2.24 -10.40
C GLY A 59 -14.20 -1.78 -11.13
N ILE A 60 -13.01 -2.14 -10.65
CA ILE A 60 -11.73 -1.77 -11.28
C ILE A 60 -11.11 -2.95 -12.03
N THR A 61 -10.39 -2.65 -13.12
CA THR A 61 -9.55 -3.63 -13.82
C THR A 61 -8.53 -4.20 -12.83
N PRO A 62 -8.35 -5.55 -12.78
CA PRO A 62 -7.37 -6.15 -11.90
C PRO A 62 -5.97 -5.56 -12.13
N VAL A 63 -5.39 -5.05 -11.05
CA VAL A 63 -4.02 -4.54 -10.96
C VAL A 63 -3.24 -5.44 -10.00
N GLY A 64 -1.92 -5.51 -10.07
CA GLY A 64 -1.16 -6.24 -9.05
C GLY A 64 -1.28 -5.60 -7.66
N VAL A 65 -1.15 -6.41 -6.61
CA VAL A 65 -1.20 -5.93 -5.21
C VAL A 65 -0.11 -4.88 -4.96
N TYR A 66 1.08 -5.12 -5.51
CA TYR A 66 2.24 -4.25 -5.32
C TYR A 66 1.99 -2.87 -5.94
N GLU A 67 1.44 -2.82 -7.14
CA GLU A 67 1.10 -1.60 -7.86
C GLU A 67 -0.09 -0.89 -7.19
N GLY A 68 -1.18 -1.61 -6.93
CA GLY A 68 -2.40 -1.02 -6.36
C GLY A 68 -2.25 -0.52 -4.93
N CYS A 69 -1.31 -1.07 -4.16
CA CYS A 69 -1.03 -0.63 -2.79
C CYS A 69 0.22 0.23 -2.72
N LYS A 70 1.42 -0.35 -2.95
CA LYS A 70 2.70 0.34 -2.71
C LYS A 70 2.92 1.48 -3.71
N HIS A 71 2.71 1.24 -5.01
CA HIS A 71 2.91 2.30 -6.00
C HIS A 71 1.88 3.42 -5.80
N SER A 72 0.59 3.09 -5.70
CA SER A 72 -0.46 4.09 -5.48
C SER A 72 -0.24 4.92 -4.22
N SER A 73 0.18 4.29 -3.11
CA SER A 73 0.47 5.01 -1.85
C SER A 73 1.69 5.94 -2.00
N ALA A 74 2.77 5.46 -2.64
CA ALA A 74 3.97 6.26 -2.86
C ALA A 74 3.69 7.47 -3.76
N THR A 75 2.93 7.27 -4.84
CA THR A 75 2.49 8.35 -5.72
C THR A 75 1.63 9.37 -4.96
N TYR A 76 0.63 8.91 -4.21
CA TYR A 76 -0.25 9.80 -3.44
C TYR A 76 0.53 10.64 -2.41
N LEU A 77 1.44 10.01 -1.65
CA LEU A 77 2.29 10.73 -0.70
C LEU A 77 3.22 11.73 -1.40
N LYS A 78 3.73 11.40 -2.59
CA LYS A 78 4.54 12.31 -3.40
C LYS A 78 3.74 13.51 -3.89
N GLU A 79 2.49 13.31 -4.30
CA GLU A 79 1.57 14.39 -4.71
C GLU A 79 1.24 15.34 -3.55
N LEU A 80 1.19 14.83 -2.32
CA LEU A 80 1.07 15.63 -1.10
C LEU A 80 2.36 16.35 -0.69
N GLY A 81 3.44 16.20 -1.46
CA GLY A 81 4.70 16.90 -1.23
C GLY A 81 5.70 16.16 -0.32
N ALA A 82 5.51 14.87 -0.05
CA ALA A 82 6.50 14.09 0.67
C ALA A 82 7.85 14.08 -0.08
N ASP A 83 8.94 14.35 0.65
CA ASP A 83 10.28 14.24 0.08
C ASP A 83 10.69 12.77 -0.14
N ASP A 84 11.71 12.57 -0.97
CA ASP A 84 12.14 11.22 -1.37
C ASP A 84 12.75 10.41 -0.23
N ARG A 85 13.31 11.06 0.80
CA ARG A 85 13.86 10.38 1.97
C ARG A 85 12.74 9.84 2.85
N LEU A 86 11.70 10.64 3.10
CA LEU A 86 10.51 10.22 3.84
C LEU A 86 9.80 9.08 3.10
N LEU A 87 9.63 9.20 1.78
CA LEU A 87 9.06 8.13 0.95
C LEU A 87 9.88 6.84 1.01
N ALA A 88 11.21 6.93 0.93
CA ALA A 88 12.09 5.77 1.04
C ALA A 88 11.97 5.09 2.41
N ALA A 89 11.90 5.87 3.49
CA ALA A 89 11.71 5.36 4.84
C ALA A 89 10.36 4.62 4.98
N ILE A 90 9.26 5.21 4.53
CA ILE A 90 7.92 4.59 4.56
C ILE A 90 7.88 3.31 3.73
N MET A 91 8.57 3.28 2.58
CA MET A 91 8.63 2.11 1.71
C MET A 91 9.64 1.05 2.15
N GLY A 92 10.44 1.33 3.19
CA GLY A 92 11.48 0.45 3.70
C GLY A 92 12.69 0.29 2.77
N HIS A 93 12.93 1.24 1.86
CA HIS A 93 14.08 1.26 0.95
C HIS A 93 15.30 1.86 1.66
N SER A 94 16.46 1.22 1.50
CA SER A 94 17.74 1.73 2.01
C SER A 94 18.34 2.84 1.13
N ASP A 95 17.97 2.86 -0.16
CA ASP A 95 18.45 3.85 -1.13
C ASP A 95 17.27 4.72 -1.63
N PRO A 96 17.30 6.05 -1.38
CA PRO A 96 16.29 6.99 -1.87
C PRO A 96 16.10 6.99 -3.39
N ARG A 97 17.13 6.63 -4.18
CA ARG A 97 17.00 6.52 -5.64
C ARG A 97 15.91 5.53 -6.08
N SER A 98 15.59 4.56 -5.22
CA SER A 98 14.53 3.57 -5.45
C SER A 98 13.12 4.19 -5.53
N VAL A 99 12.96 5.47 -5.16
CA VAL A 99 11.66 6.17 -5.18
C VAL A 99 11.52 7.18 -6.32
N GLU A 100 12.60 7.47 -7.05
CA GLU A 100 12.60 8.44 -8.16
C GLU A 100 11.59 8.10 -9.27
N LYS A 101 11.29 6.81 -9.46
CA LYS A 101 10.24 6.37 -10.40
C LYS A 101 8.86 6.96 -10.09
N TYR A 102 8.57 7.27 -8.83
CA TYR A 102 7.32 7.90 -8.41
C TYR A 102 7.35 9.42 -8.60
N ALA A 103 8.54 10.05 -8.55
CA ALA A 103 8.69 11.48 -8.82
C ALA A 103 8.31 11.84 -10.26
N LYS A 104 8.49 10.93 -11.22
CA LYS A 104 8.13 11.14 -12.64
C LYS A 104 6.62 11.32 -12.88
N ILE A 105 5.76 10.88 -11.94
CA ILE A 105 4.29 11.00 -12.06
C ILE A 105 3.83 12.46 -11.81
N GLN A 106 4.70 13.32 -11.26
CA GLN A 106 4.46 14.76 -11.31
C GLN A 106 4.32 15.30 -12.74
N GLY A 107 4.85 14.64 -13.79
CA GLY A 107 4.67 15.10 -15.16
C GLY A 107 3.21 15.17 -15.65
N THR A 108 2.32 14.32 -15.12
CA THR A 108 0.87 14.40 -15.38
C THR A 108 0.19 15.48 -14.55
N ALA A 109 0.55 15.62 -13.27
CA ALA A 109 0.06 16.70 -12.41
C ALA A 109 0.53 18.08 -12.89
N ILE A 110 1.78 18.21 -13.34
CA ILE A 110 2.37 19.39 -13.98
C ILE A 110 1.62 19.70 -15.27
N ARG A 111 1.34 18.71 -16.12
CA ARG A 111 0.50 18.92 -17.31
C ARG A 111 -0.90 19.44 -16.96
N SER A 112 -1.56 18.87 -15.95
CA SER A 112 -2.87 19.35 -15.50
C SER A 112 -2.80 20.74 -14.85
N ALA A 113 -1.70 21.10 -14.20
CA ALA A 113 -1.49 22.43 -13.65
C ALA A 113 -1.19 23.47 -14.75
N LEU A 114 -0.36 23.12 -15.73
CA LEU A 114 -0.06 23.94 -16.90
C LEU A 114 -1.32 24.16 -17.77
N ALA A 115 -2.15 23.13 -17.96
CA ALA A 115 -3.42 23.25 -18.69
C ALA A 115 -4.42 24.22 -18.01
N LYS A 116 -4.28 24.51 -16.72
CA LYS A 116 -5.09 25.53 -16.02
C LYS A 116 -4.56 26.95 -16.21
N LEU A 117 -3.33 27.11 -16.69
CA LEU A 117 -2.69 28.40 -16.96
C LEU A 117 -2.84 28.84 -18.43
N GLU A 118 -3.25 27.94 -19.32
CA GLU A 118 -3.57 28.29 -20.71
C GLU A 118 -4.97 28.95 -20.77
N PRO A 119 -5.10 30.15 -21.38
CA PRO A 119 -6.40 30.79 -21.55
C PRO A 119 -7.28 29.94 -22.49
N LYS A 120 -8.58 29.87 -22.17
CA LYS A 120 -9.60 29.18 -23.00
C LYS A 120 -9.73 29.79 -24.39
#